data_AF-A0A845PQ12-F1
#
_entry.id   AF-A0A845PQ12-F1
#
_cell.length_a   1.000
_cell.length_b   1.000
_cell.length_c   1.000
_cell.angle_alpha   90.00
_cell.angle_beta   90.00
_cell.angle_gamma   90.00
#
_symmetry.space_group_name_H-M   'P 1'
#
loop_
_entity.id
_entity.type
_entity.pdbx_description
1 polymer ?
#
loop_
_entity_poly.entity_id
_entity_poly.type
_entity_poly.pdbx_seq_one_letter_code
_entity_poly.pdbx_strand_id
1 'polypeptide(L)' 'MTKYITVAKSWQELNKWQLEEIVNLLLHYDEKSFHRSFNRMILILFQKKKTFGAH' A
#
# COMPACT_ATOMS: atom_id res chain seq x y z
N MET A 1 -19.55 -2.64 12.08
CA MET A 1 -18.21 -2.24 12.55
C MET A 1 -17.44 -1.62 11.41
N THR A 2 -17.25 -0.30 11.44
CA THR A 2 -16.53 0.45 10.40
C THR A 2 -15.07 0.01 10.40
N LYS A 3 -14.62 -0.66 9.33
CA LYS A 3 -13.22 -1.04 9.13
C LYS A 3 -12.42 0.27 8.99
N TYR A 4 -11.76 0.70 10.04
CA TYR A 4 -10.90 1.89 10.01
C TYR A 4 -9.80 1.66 8.98
N ILE A 5 -9.89 2.36 7.85
CA ILE A 5 -8.81 2.44 6.88
C ILE A 5 -7.76 3.36 7.51
N THR A 6 -6.52 2.88 7.60
CA THR A 6 -5.39 3.63 8.12
C THR A 6 -4.41 3.86 6.98
N VAL A 7 -3.93 5.09 6.85
CA VAL A 7 -2.91 5.44 5.86
C VAL A 7 -1.55 5.37 6.53
N ALA A 8 -0.62 4.63 5.91
CA ALA A 8 0.75 4.58 6.38
C ALA A 8 1.37 5.99 6.34
N LYS A 9 1.87 6.48 7.47
CA LYS A 9 2.49 7.81 7.58
C LYS A 9 4.00 7.80 7.35
N SER A 10 4.60 6.62 7.42
CA SER A 10 6.02 6.40 7.14
C SER A 10 6.26 5.06 6.47
N TRP A 11 7.41 4.92 5.80
CA TRP A 11 7.84 3.66 5.18
C TRP A 11 7.99 2.51 6.19
N GLN A 12 8.22 2.82 7.47
CA GLN A 12 8.39 1.85 8.55
C GLN A 12 7.06 1.17 8.95
N GLU A 13 5.92 1.79 8.62
CA GLU A 13 4.59 1.23 8.85
C GLU A 13 4.17 0.24 7.75
N LEU A 14 4.98 0.09 6.70
CA LEU A 14 4.75 -0.86 5.61
C LEU A 14 5.45 -2.19 5.90
N ASN A 15 4.77 -3.29 5.59
CA ASN A 15 5.40 -4.59 5.62
C ASN A 15 6.33 -4.80 4.40
N LYS A 16 7.17 -5.85 4.47
CA LYS A 16 8.15 -6.17 3.43
C LYS A 16 7.53 -6.30 2.04
N TRP A 17 6.39 -6.99 1.91
CA TRP A 17 5.72 -7.18 0.63
C TRP A 17 5.20 -5.85 0.05
N GLN A 18 4.66 -4.96 0.89
CA GLN A 18 4.20 -3.64 0.47
C GLN A 18 5.36 -2.78 -0.05
N LEU A 19 6.51 -2.83 0.62
CA LEU A 19 7.72 -2.15 0.18
C LEU A 19 8.22 -2.71 -1.16
N GLU A 20 8.29 -4.04 -1.28
CA GLU A 20 8.69 -4.72 -2.52
C GLU A 20 7.76 -4.38 -3.69
N GLU A 21 6.44 -4.36 -3.48
CA GLU A 21 5.48 -3.97 -4.52
C GLU A 21 5.62 -2.49 -4.92
N ILE A 22 5.86 -1.58 -3.97
CA ILE A 22 6.09 -0.16 -4.31
C ILE A 22 7.36 0.00 -5.14
N VAL A 23 8.45 -0.68 -4.76
CA VAL A 23 9.69 -0.67 -5.53
C VAL A 23 9.48 -1.26 -6.92
N ASN A 24 8.76 -2.38 -7.02
CA ASN A 24 8.45 -3.03 -8.28
C ASN A 24 7.64 -2.12 -9.22
N LEU A 25 6.64 -1.40 -8.67
CA LEU A 25 5.83 -0.43 -9.42
C LEU A 25 6.65 0.77 -9.89
N LEU A 26 7.62 1.23 -9.10
CA LEU A 26 8.51 2.32 -9.46
C LEU A 26 9.52 1.91 -10.54
N LEU A 27 10.06 0.70 -10.48
CA LEU A 27 11.08 0.24 -11.44
C LEU A 27 10.48 -0.14 -12.81
N HIS A 28 9.23 -0.58 -12.83
CA HIS A 28 8.56 -1.05 -14.05
C HIS A 28 7.45 -0.10 -14.53
N TYR A 29 7.44 1.16 -14.07
CA TYR A 29 6.46 2.11 -14.57
C TYR A 29 6.79 2.45 -16.03
N ASP A 30 5.83 2.17 -16.91
CA ASP A 30 5.78 2.76 -18.25
C ASP A 30 5.01 4.08 -18.15
N GLU A 31 5.43 5.11 -18.88
CA GLU A 31 4.84 6.45 -18.85
C GLU A 31 3.33 6.39 -19.19
N LYS A 32 2.96 5.50 -20.12
CA LYS A 32 1.55 5.23 -20.48
C LYS A 32 0.73 4.59 -19.36
N SER A 33 1.40 3.96 -18.41
CA SER A 33 0.81 3.22 -17.29
C SER A 33 0.93 3.95 -15.95
N PHE A 34 1.51 5.16 -15.95
CA PHE A 34 1.80 5.92 -14.73
C PHE A 34 0.60 6.03 -13.80
N HIS A 35 -0.56 6.44 -14.30
CA HIS A 35 -1.79 6.56 -13.50
C HIS A 35 -2.18 5.25 -12.81
N ARG A 36 -1.98 4.11 -13.49
CA ARG A 36 -2.31 2.79 -12.94
C ARG A 36 -1.35 2.38 -11.85
N SER A 37 -0.06 2.57 -12.06
CA SER A 37 0.99 2.28 -11.08
C SER A 37 0.86 3.19 -9.86
N PHE A 38 0.61 4.48 -10.08
CA PHE A 38 0.41 5.46 -9.02
C PHE A 38 -0.83 5.16 -8.17
N ASN A 39 -1.98 4.85 -8.80
CA ASN A 39 -3.17 4.43 -8.06
C ASN A 39 -2.94 3.16 -7.25
N ARG A 40 -2.14 2.22 -7.76
CA ARG A 40 -1.80 0.98 -7.03
C ARG A 40 -0.86 1.26 -5.85
N MET A 41 0.11 2.16 -5.99
CA MET A 41 0.92 2.65 -4.87
C MET A 41 0.05 3.28 -3.78
N ILE A 42 -0.90 4.14 -4.16
CA ILE A 42 -1.87 4.73 -3.22
C ILE A 42 -2.60 3.61 -2.47
N LEU A 43 -3.19 2.63 -3.16
CA LEU A 43 -3.92 1.54 -2.49
C LEU A 43 -3.05 0.72 -1.53
N ILE A 44 -1.75 0.59 -1.79
CA ILE A 44 -0.81 -0.08 -0.88
C ILE A 44 -0.62 0.71 0.43
N LEU A 45 -0.61 2.04 0.35
CA LEU A 45 -0.52 2.94 1.52
C LEU A 45 -1.80 2.94 2.36
N PHE A 46 -2.96 2.74 1.74
CA PHE A 46 -4.25 2.64 2.42
C PHE A 46 -4.45 1.24 2.99
N GLN A 47 -3.93 1.02 4.19
CA GLN A 47 -4.02 -0.24 4.89
C GLN A 47 -5.40 -0.43 5.54
N LYS A 48 -5.98 -1.62 5.42
CA LYS A 48 -7.00 -2.05 6.40
C LYS A 48 -6.26 -2.49 7.65
N LYS A 49 -6.53 -1.85 8.80
CA LYS A 49 -6.11 -2.43 10.08
C LYS A 49 -6.72 -3.83 10.19
N LYS A 50 -5.88 -4.87 10.09
CA LYS A 50 -6.28 -6.20 10.55
C LYS A 50 -6.30 -6.13 12.08
N THR A 51 -7.44 -5.78 12.65
CA THR A 51 -7.70 -6.10 14.05
C THR A 51 -7.80 -7.62 14.12
N PHE A 52 -6.70 -8.31 14.43
CA PHE A 52 -6.77 -9.67 14.95
C PHE A 52 -7.34 -9.56 16.37
N GLY A 53 -8.65 -9.38 16.46
CA GLY A 53 -9.39 -9.70 17.67
C GLY A 53 -9.53 -11.21 17.73
N ALA A 54 -8.63 -11.87 18.42
CA ALA A 54 -8.85 -13.18 19.01
C ALA A 54 -8.44 -13.04 20.48
N HIS A 55 -9.44 -12.71 21.30
CA HIS A 55 -9.46 -13.12 22.70
C HIS A 55 -9.57 -14.65 22.77
#